data_AF-A0A8T3UAN0-F1
#
_entry.id   AF-A0A8T3UAN0-F1
#
_cell.length_a   1.000
_cell.length_b   1.000
_cell.length_c   1.000
_cell.angle_alpha   90.00
_cell.angle_beta   90.00
_cell.angle_gamma   90.00
#
_symmetry.space_group_name_H-M   'P 1'
#
loop_
_entity.id
_entity.type
_entity.pdbx_description
1 polymer ?
#
loop_
_entity_poly.entity_id
_entity_poly.type
_entity_poly.pdbx_seq_one_letter_code
_entity_poly.pdbx_strand_id
1 'polypeptide(L)'
;MKEKGENTVTLSELIKREKEMQKEIFFHFTRKGNQEDIEKKGLDPKAKKENAVANDNQTPVVYFSEGLDGMFETLNTWVKYEYYMKVKEKRKEGKINVKFGSDEIDPKILEEVHEKMYNDLKDRMYYSIDLEEGVDYLKDDVDDKKIDFKTRNMPEFIIKDVKWQYGDGEYGNFDDIKQERWNRNTIKGKVIEPEKLTKVISEKGDVDALTVVIEQYERYDNDSKEKLKELSDLVNYCKEKIREEKDIRKTLIRQIYDKFKDIEQMRIVEKTLENDEKKLMVQDKSNEDKENEIGR
;
A
#
# COMPACT_ATOMS: atom_id res chain seq x y z
N MET A 1 -21.70 -8.83 27.86
CA MET A 1 -21.12 -7.98 26.79
C MET A 1 -19.66 -8.39 26.66
N LYS A 2 -19.28 -9.07 25.57
CA LYS A 2 -17.86 -9.27 25.24
C LYS A 2 -17.38 -7.97 24.61
N GLU A 3 -16.38 -7.33 25.20
CA GLU A 3 -15.62 -6.28 24.52
C GLU A 3 -15.11 -6.88 23.20
N LYS A 4 -15.49 -6.27 22.06
CA LYS A 4 -14.92 -6.61 20.76
C LYS A 4 -13.46 -6.17 20.80
N GLY A 5 -12.56 -7.06 21.22
CA GLY A 5 -11.16 -6.94 20.84
C GLY A 5 -11.10 -6.80 19.31
N GLU A 6 -10.26 -5.91 18.81
CA GLU A 6 -10.09 -5.77 17.37
C GLU A 6 -9.72 -7.14 16.79
N ASN A 7 -10.53 -7.65 15.85
CA ASN A 7 -10.28 -8.93 15.21
C ASN A 7 -9.11 -8.77 14.22
N THR A 8 -7.89 -8.79 14.76
CA THR A 8 -6.63 -8.61 14.04
C THR A 8 -5.78 -9.87 14.12
N VAL A 9 -4.92 -10.06 13.13
CA VAL A 9 -3.97 -11.18 13.05
C VAL A 9 -2.74 -10.74 12.27
N THR A 10 -1.56 -11.23 12.64
CA THR A 10 -0.38 -10.97 11.81
C THR A 10 -0.35 -11.92 10.61
N LEU A 11 0.24 -11.49 9.49
CA LEU A 11 0.35 -12.36 8.32
C LEU A 11 1.22 -13.60 8.62
N SER A 12 2.22 -13.49 9.49
CA SER A 12 3.03 -14.62 9.95
C SER A 12 2.23 -15.67 10.72
N GLU A 13 1.31 -15.22 11.59
CA GLU A 13 0.41 -16.12 12.31
C GLU A 13 -0.51 -16.87 11.35
N LEU A 14 -1.03 -16.20 10.32
CA LEU A 14 -1.84 -16.83 9.28
C LEU A 14 -1.03 -17.89 8.52
N ILE A 15 0.15 -17.56 8.00
CA ILE A 15 1.01 -18.50 7.27
C ILE A 15 1.34 -19.74 8.13
N LYS A 16 1.57 -19.54 9.42
CA LYS A 16 1.79 -20.66 10.36
C LYS A 16 0.54 -21.54 10.48
N ARG A 17 -0.65 -20.93 10.64
CA ARG A 17 -1.92 -21.66 10.70
C ARG A 17 -2.22 -22.43 9.42
N GLU A 18 -1.96 -21.87 8.25
CA GLU A 18 -2.12 -22.56 6.96
C GLU A 18 -1.31 -23.86 6.92
N LYS A 19 -0.04 -23.80 7.35
CA LYS A 19 0.85 -24.96 7.40
C LYS A 19 0.44 -25.99 8.45
N GLU A 20 0.03 -25.54 9.63
CA GLU A 20 -0.33 -26.43 10.75
C GLU A 20 -1.71 -27.07 10.58
N MET A 21 -2.69 -26.31 10.07
CA MET A 21 -4.08 -26.72 9.97
C MET A 21 -4.44 -27.26 8.58
N GLN A 22 -3.56 -27.14 7.58
CA GLN A 22 -3.82 -27.46 6.18
C GLN A 22 -5.11 -26.80 5.66
N LYS A 23 -5.40 -25.59 6.15
CA LYS A 23 -6.57 -24.80 5.76
C LYS A 23 -6.11 -23.65 4.86
N GLU A 24 -6.69 -23.57 3.67
CA GLU A 24 -6.45 -22.48 2.72
C GLU A 24 -6.78 -21.13 3.38
N ILE A 25 -5.92 -20.14 3.17
CA ILE A 25 -6.15 -18.77 3.64
C ILE A 25 -6.45 -17.88 2.45
N PHE A 26 -7.45 -17.02 2.60
CA PHE A 26 -7.84 -16.09 1.54
C PHE A 26 -7.63 -14.65 1.99
N PHE A 27 -7.27 -13.78 1.03
CA PHE A 27 -7.00 -12.37 1.28
C PHE A 27 -7.84 -11.47 0.39
N HIS A 28 -8.51 -10.50 1.00
CA HIS A 28 -9.18 -9.41 0.31
C HIS A 28 -8.37 -8.11 0.48
N PHE A 29 -8.07 -7.46 -0.64
CA PHE A 29 -7.31 -6.21 -0.68
C PHE A 29 -8.23 -5.02 -0.88
N THR A 30 -8.21 -4.05 0.03
CA THR A 30 -9.14 -2.91 0.03
C THR A 30 -8.49 -1.62 0.53
N ARG A 31 -9.19 -0.49 0.37
CA ARG A 31 -8.78 0.78 0.97
C ARG A 31 -9.15 0.84 2.45
N LYS A 32 -8.31 1.50 3.23
CA LYS A 32 -8.60 1.85 4.63
C LYS A 32 -9.87 2.68 4.77
N GLY A 33 -10.16 3.55 3.79
CA GLY A 33 -11.40 4.34 3.77
C GLY A 33 -12.69 3.50 3.74
N ASN A 34 -12.63 2.22 3.32
CA ASN A 34 -13.79 1.32 3.30
C ASN A 34 -13.96 0.55 4.61
N GLN A 35 -13.02 0.66 5.56
CA GLN A 35 -12.94 -0.18 6.75
C GLN A 35 -14.22 -0.13 7.59
N GLU A 36 -14.74 1.05 7.90
CA GLU A 36 -15.94 1.20 8.74
C GLU A 36 -17.16 0.51 8.12
N ASP A 37 -17.36 0.68 6.81
CA ASP A 37 -18.47 0.07 6.09
C ASP A 37 -18.34 -1.45 6.02
N ILE A 38 -17.13 -1.96 5.77
CA ILE A 38 -16.82 -3.39 5.72
C ILE A 38 -17.01 -4.05 7.09
N GLU A 39 -16.50 -3.44 8.17
CA GLU A 39 -16.65 -3.98 9.53
C GLU A 39 -18.11 -4.00 10.00
N LYS A 40 -18.96 -3.13 9.43
CA LYS A 40 -20.39 -3.06 9.76
C LYS A 40 -21.26 -3.99 8.92
N LYS A 41 -21.01 -4.07 7.60
CA LYS A 41 -21.91 -4.70 6.62
C LYS A 41 -21.32 -5.97 5.99
N GLY A 42 -20.02 -6.19 6.14
CA GLY A 42 -19.28 -7.23 5.43
C GLY A 42 -18.79 -6.73 4.08
N LEU A 43 -18.24 -7.64 3.28
CA LEU A 43 -17.84 -7.35 1.90
C LEU A 43 -19.05 -7.54 0.99
N ASP A 44 -19.76 -6.44 0.72
CA ASP A 44 -20.89 -6.43 -0.21
C ASP A 44 -20.39 -6.36 -1.66
N PRO A 45 -20.67 -7.37 -2.51
CA PRO A 45 -20.24 -7.35 -3.90
C PRO A 45 -20.87 -6.21 -4.72
N LYS A 46 -21.94 -5.57 -4.22
CA LYS A 46 -22.59 -4.41 -4.84
C LYS A 46 -22.05 -3.07 -4.32
N ALA A 47 -21.16 -3.07 -3.33
CA ALA A 47 -20.48 -1.86 -2.92
C ALA A 47 -19.71 -1.26 -4.11
N LYS A 48 -19.52 0.06 -4.11
CA LYS A 48 -18.79 0.75 -5.17
C LYS A 48 -17.36 0.20 -5.24
N LYS A 49 -17.05 -0.53 -6.32
CA LYS A 49 -15.70 -1.06 -6.56
C LYS A 49 -14.87 -0.04 -7.34
N GLU A 50 -13.63 0.15 -6.93
CA GLU A 50 -12.68 1.01 -7.64
C GLU A 50 -12.24 0.42 -8.99
N ASN A 51 -12.16 -0.91 -9.05
CA ASN A 51 -11.64 -1.63 -10.20
C ASN A 51 -12.70 -2.55 -10.84
N ALA A 52 -13.99 -2.22 -10.71
CA ALA A 52 -15.03 -2.94 -11.45
C ALA A 52 -14.76 -2.82 -12.95
N VAL A 53 -14.61 -3.96 -13.61
CA VAL A 53 -14.41 -4.04 -15.06
C VAL A 53 -15.31 -5.11 -15.67
N ALA A 54 -15.51 -5.04 -16.99
CA ALA A 54 -16.36 -5.97 -17.73
C ALA A 54 -17.76 -6.11 -17.10
N ASN A 55 -18.14 -7.33 -16.72
CA ASN A 55 -19.49 -7.65 -16.23
C ASN A 55 -19.64 -7.45 -14.72
N ASP A 56 -18.67 -6.86 -14.01
CA ASP A 56 -18.75 -6.62 -12.55
C ASP A 56 -20.02 -5.87 -12.11
N ASN A 57 -20.57 -5.02 -12.99
CA ASN A 57 -21.82 -4.30 -12.75
C ASN A 57 -23.08 -5.15 -12.98
N GLN A 58 -22.97 -6.22 -13.76
CA GLN A 58 -24.08 -7.14 -14.07
C GLN A 58 -24.06 -8.37 -13.14
N THR A 59 -22.88 -8.87 -12.81
CA THR A 59 -22.62 -10.04 -11.98
C THR A 59 -21.65 -9.66 -10.87
N PRO A 60 -22.12 -8.95 -9.83
CA PRO A 60 -21.25 -8.46 -8.78
C PRO A 60 -20.68 -9.60 -7.93
N VAL A 61 -19.36 -9.64 -7.80
CA VAL A 61 -18.61 -10.61 -6.98
C VAL A 61 -17.60 -9.92 -6.05
N VAL A 62 -17.11 -10.58 -5.00
CA VAL A 62 -15.98 -10.10 -4.21
C VAL A 62 -14.72 -10.82 -4.65
N TYR A 63 -13.69 -10.08 -5.04
CA TYR A 63 -12.40 -10.64 -5.44
C TYR A 63 -11.49 -10.89 -4.23
N PHE A 64 -10.73 -11.97 -4.28
CA PHE A 64 -9.76 -12.34 -3.27
C PHE A 64 -8.66 -13.21 -3.86
N SER A 65 -7.55 -13.32 -3.15
CA SER A 65 -6.45 -14.22 -3.48
C SER A 65 -6.37 -15.38 -2.50
N GLU A 66 -5.83 -16.52 -2.96
CA GLU A 66 -5.59 -17.73 -2.19
C GLU A 66 -4.10 -17.83 -1.82
N GLY A 67 -3.84 -17.94 -0.52
CA GLY A 67 -2.52 -18.10 0.06
C GLY A 67 -1.61 -16.87 -0.10
N LEU A 68 -0.41 -16.99 0.46
CA LEU A 68 0.62 -15.96 0.34
C LEU A 68 1.05 -15.75 -1.11
N ASP A 69 1.16 -16.84 -1.88
CA ASP A 69 1.54 -16.78 -3.29
C ASP A 69 0.52 -15.99 -4.10
N GLY A 70 -0.78 -16.27 -3.94
CA GLY A 70 -1.84 -15.54 -4.66
C GLY A 70 -1.84 -14.06 -4.29
N MET A 71 -1.58 -13.71 -3.03
CA MET A 71 -1.43 -12.31 -2.61
C MET A 71 -0.30 -11.59 -3.35
N PHE A 72 0.88 -12.21 -3.48
CA PHE A 72 2.01 -11.61 -4.18
C PHE A 72 1.85 -11.60 -5.70
N GLU A 73 1.30 -12.66 -6.28
CA GLU A 73 0.93 -12.71 -7.71
C GLU A 73 -0.09 -11.63 -8.08
N THR A 74 -1.02 -11.33 -7.16
CA THR A 74 -1.97 -10.20 -7.33
C THR A 74 -1.22 -8.90 -7.48
N LEU A 75 -0.28 -8.60 -6.56
CA LEU A 75 0.48 -7.35 -6.60
C LEU A 75 1.39 -7.26 -7.82
N ASN A 76 2.04 -8.37 -8.21
CA ASN A 76 2.85 -8.44 -9.42
C ASN A 76 2.00 -8.08 -10.65
N THR A 77 0.82 -8.68 -10.75
CA THR A 77 -0.15 -8.42 -11.83
C THR A 77 -0.64 -6.97 -11.82
N TRP A 78 -0.84 -6.37 -10.64
CA TRP A 78 -1.22 -4.95 -10.54
C TRP A 78 -0.11 -4.01 -11.01
N VAL A 79 1.16 -4.29 -10.74
CA VAL A 79 2.28 -3.50 -11.30
C VAL A 79 2.25 -3.56 -12.83
N LYS A 80 2.09 -4.77 -13.39
CA LYS A 80 1.97 -4.98 -14.84
C LYS A 80 0.77 -4.22 -15.45
N TYR A 81 -0.39 -4.29 -14.79
CA TYR A 81 -1.60 -3.57 -15.21
C TYR A 81 -1.43 -2.04 -15.16
N GLU A 82 -0.86 -1.52 -14.07
CA GLU A 82 -0.62 -0.08 -13.92
C GLU A 82 0.38 0.45 -14.95
N TYR A 83 1.39 -0.36 -15.29
CA TYR A 83 2.29 -0.07 -16.40
C TYR A 83 1.52 0.03 -17.73
N TYR A 84 0.67 -0.94 -18.05
CA TYR A 84 -0.19 -0.89 -19.24
C TYR A 84 -1.08 0.36 -19.28
N MET A 85 -1.69 0.72 -18.16
CA MET A 85 -2.52 1.92 -18.05
C MET A 85 -1.71 3.19 -18.28
N LYS A 86 -0.50 3.27 -17.74
CA LYS A 86 0.40 4.40 -17.96
C LYS A 86 0.88 4.49 -19.42
N VAL A 87 1.19 3.37 -20.07
CA VAL A 87 1.51 3.34 -21.51
C VAL A 87 0.35 3.89 -22.34
N LYS A 88 -0.90 3.51 -22.03
CA LYS A 88 -2.09 4.04 -22.70
C LYS A 88 -2.28 5.53 -22.50
N GLU A 89 -2.04 6.03 -21.30
CA GLU A 89 -2.05 7.46 -20.99
C GLU A 89 -1.03 8.20 -21.86
N LYS A 90 0.25 7.80 -21.84
CA LYS A 90 1.32 8.46 -22.63
C LYS A 90 1.03 8.42 -24.13
N ARG A 91 0.50 7.31 -24.66
CA ARG A 91 0.13 7.20 -26.08
C ARG A 91 -1.03 8.15 -26.44
N LYS A 92 -2.00 8.33 -25.54
CA LYS A 92 -3.09 9.33 -25.72
C LYS A 92 -2.58 10.77 -25.69
N GLU A 93 -1.53 11.04 -24.92
CA GLU A 93 -0.82 12.33 -24.89
C GLU A 93 0.06 12.59 -26.13
N GLY A 94 0.05 11.70 -27.13
CA GLY A 94 0.83 11.85 -28.36
C GLY A 94 2.22 11.21 -28.34
N LYS A 95 2.60 10.51 -27.26
CA LYS A 95 3.85 9.72 -27.21
C LYS A 95 3.61 8.33 -27.80
N ILE A 96 3.54 8.23 -29.13
CA ILE A 96 3.11 7.03 -29.85
C ILE A 96 4.13 5.87 -29.76
N ASN A 97 5.42 6.18 -29.55
CA ASN A 97 6.51 5.21 -29.56
C ASN A 97 6.74 4.46 -28.23
N VAL A 98 5.90 4.68 -27.22
CA VAL A 98 6.02 3.98 -25.93
C VAL A 98 5.59 2.52 -26.09
N LYS A 99 6.45 1.56 -25.72
CA LYS A 99 6.21 0.12 -25.86
C LYS A 99 5.33 -0.43 -24.72
N PHE A 100 4.64 -1.53 -25.02
CA PHE A 100 3.90 -2.31 -24.03
C PHE A 100 4.85 -3.17 -23.20
N GLY A 101 4.42 -3.59 -22.00
CA GLY A 101 5.27 -4.33 -21.06
C GLY A 101 5.70 -5.69 -21.62
N SER A 102 4.83 -6.33 -22.40
CA SER A 102 5.17 -7.58 -23.10
C SER A 102 6.26 -7.47 -24.17
N ASP A 103 6.61 -6.26 -24.57
CA ASP A 103 7.68 -6.01 -25.55
C ASP A 103 8.94 -5.49 -24.85
N GLU A 104 8.80 -4.39 -24.11
CA GLU A 104 9.90 -3.74 -23.40
C GLU A 104 9.35 -2.81 -22.30
N ILE A 105 9.92 -2.93 -21.11
CA ILE A 105 9.60 -2.06 -19.97
C ILE A 105 10.49 -0.82 -20.03
N ASP A 106 9.87 0.36 -20.12
CA ASP A 106 10.51 1.67 -19.98
C ASP A 106 10.73 1.96 -18.48
N PRO A 107 11.98 2.09 -18.02
CA PRO A 107 12.28 2.31 -16.61
C PRO A 107 11.65 3.58 -16.04
N LYS A 108 11.46 4.64 -16.83
CA LYS A 108 10.85 5.89 -16.36
C LYS A 108 9.36 5.74 -16.11
N ILE A 109 8.69 4.99 -16.98
CA ILE A 109 7.27 4.67 -16.79
C ILE A 109 7.12 3.74 -15.59
N LEU A 110 8.00 2.75 -15.44
CA LEU A 110 7.98 1.86 -14.29
C LEU A 110 8.21 2.61 -12.97
N GLU A 111 9.10 3.59 -12.93
CA GLU A 111 9.31 4.46 -11.76
C GLU A 111 8.03 5.25 -11.40
N GLU A 112 7.34 5.84 -12.39
CA GLU A 112 6.03 6.50 -12.17
C GLU A 112 4.98 5.52 -11.60
N VAL A 113 4.99 4.27 -12.06
CA VAL A 113 4.11 3.19 -11.56
C VAL A 113 4.48 2.81 -10.12
N HIS A 114 5.77 2.66 -9.82
CA HIS A 114 6.23 2.34 -8.46
C HIS A 114 5.88 3.45 -7.47
N GLU A 115 6.07 4.72 -7.82
CA GLU A 115 5.64 5.85 -6.97
C GLU A 115 4.12 5.82 -6.74
N LYS A 116 3.32 5.54 -7.77
CA LYS A 116 1.86 5.39 -7.63
C LYS A 116 1.52 4.25 -6.67
N MET A 117 2.09 3.06 -6.89
CA MET A 117 1.84 1.86 -6.10
C MET A 117 2.30 2.03 -4.65
N TYR A 118 3.46 2.65 -4.42
CA TYR A 118 3.97 2.99 -3.09
C TYR A 118 2.96 3.84 -2.30
N ASN A 119 2.41 4.88 -2.92
CA ASN A 119 1.42 5.73 -2.29
C ASN A 119 0.07 5.01 -2.08
N ASP A 120 -0.37 4.21 -3.05
CA ASP A 120 -1.62 3.46 -2.96
C ASP A 120 -1.55 2.38 -1.87
N LEU A 121 -0.43 1.66 -1.73
CA LEU A 121 -0.24 0.63 -0.70
C LEU A 121 -0.29 1.17 0.73
N LYS A 122 0.08 2.44 0.96
CA LYS A 122 -0.05 3.11 2.28
C LYS A 122 -1.51 3.32 2.68
N ASP A 123 -2.40 3.49 1.71
CA ASP A 123 -3.84 3.71 1.90
C ASP A 123 -4.66 2.42 1.80
N ARG A 124 -4.02 1.29 1.53
CA ARG A 124 -4.65 -0.02 1.44
C ARG A 124 -4.34 -0.89 2.63
N MET A 125 -5.15 -1.93 2.79
CA MET A 125 -5.04 -2.93 3.85
C MET A 125 -5.55 -4.29 3.33
N TYR A 126 -5.28 -5.33 4.11
CA TYR A 126 -5.79 -6.68 3.84
C TYR A 126 -6.76 -7.14 4.93
N TYR A 127 -7.80 -7.85 4.50
CA TYR A 127 -8.57 -8.75 5.34
C TYR A 127 -8.19 -10.18 4.99
N SER A 128 -7.95 -11.00 6.00
CA SER A 128 -8.07 -12.45 5.89
C SER A 128 -9.55 -12.78 5.96
N ILE A 129 -10.03 -13.59 5.02
CA ILE A 129 -11.44 -13.95 4.88
C ILE A 129 -11.61 -15.47 5.02
N ASP A 130 -12.54 -15.89 5.88
CA ASP A 130 -12.84 -17.31 6.08
C ASP A 130 -13.93 -17.77 5.12
N LEU A 131 -13.57 -18.52 4.08
CA LEU A 131 -14.48 -18.95 3.02
C LEU A 131 -14.61 -20.48 2.96
N GLU A 132 -15.79 -20.94 2.57
CA GLU A 132 -16.11 -22.33 2.32
C GLU A 132 -16.38 -22.59 0.83
N GLU A 133 -15.63 -23.51 0.22
CA GLU A 133 -15.82 -23.95 -1.17
C GLU A 133 -17.22 -24.54 -1.37
N GLY A 134 -17.89 -24.15 -2.44
CA GLY A 134 -19.28 -24.56 -2.74
C GLY A 134 -20.35 -23.74 -1.99
N VAL A 135 -19.96 -22.91 -1.02
CA VAL A 135 -20.87 -22.01 -0.29
C VAL A 135 -20.58 -20.54 -0.59
N ASP A 136 -19.30 -20.15 -0.52
CA ASP A 136 -18.87 -18.78 -0.71
C ASP A 136 -18.22 -18.55 -2.08
N TYR A 137 -17.49 -19.54 -2.60
CA TYR A 137 -16.80 -19.50 -3.89
C TYR A 137 -16.80 -20.88 -4.57
N LEU A 138 -16.33 -20.91 -5.82
CA LEU A 138 -16.10 -22.15 -6.56
C LEU A 138 -14.65 -22.16 -7.08
N LYS A 139 -13.89 -23.19 -6.73
CA LYS A 139 -12.45 -23.31 -7.01
C LYS A 139 -12.15 -23.40 -8.51
N ASP A 140 -13.06 -24.01 -9.26
CA ASP A 140 -12.97 -24.19 -10.71
C ASP A 140 -13.85 -23.20 -11.48
N ASP A 141 -14.26 -22.08 -10.86
CA ASP A 141 -15.04 -21.07 -11.56
C ASP A 141 -14.26 -20.41 -12.70
N VAL A 142 -15.02 -19.84 -13.62
CA VAL A 142 -14.52 -19.25 -14.84
C VAL A 142 -14.12 -17.79 -14.63
N ASP A 143 -13.03 -17.38 -15.26
CA ASP A 143 -12.67 -15.98 -15.39
C ASP A 143 -13.41 -15.38 -16.60
N ASP A 144 -14.51 -14.67 -16.30
CA ASP A 144 -15.33 -13.97 -17.30
C ASP A 144 -14.49 -13.01 -18.17
N LYS A 145 -13.38 -12.45 -17.66
CA LYS A 145 -12.50 -11.55 -18.43
C LYS A 145 -11.71 -12.31 -19.48
N LYS A 146 -11.23 -13.52 -19.17
CA LYS A 146 -10.53 -14.36 -20.17
C LYS A 146 -11.47 -14.75 -21.31
N ILE A 147 -12.73 -15.07 -21.01
CA ILE A 147 -13.75 -15.32 -22.04
C ILE A 147 -13.95 -14.06 -22.89
N ASP A 148 -14.12 -12.90 -22.25
CA ASP A 148 -14.32 -11.64 -22.96
C ASP A 148 -13.15 -11.32 -23.90
N PHE A 149 -11.90 -11.49 -23.45
CA PHE A 149 -10.72 -11.30 -24.30
C PHE A 149 -10.63 -12.30 -25.46
N LYS A 150 -11.03 -13.56 -25.26
CA LYS A 150 -11.02 -14.60 -26.32
C LYS A 150 -12.14 -14.45 -27.34
N THR A 151 -13.25 -13.83 -26.94
CA THR A 151 -14.43 -13.64 -27.81
C THR A 151 -14.39 -12.31 -28.57
N ARG A 152 -13.67 -11.31 -28.06
CA ARG A 152 -13.42 -10.06 -28.77
C ARG A 152 -12.36 -10.27 -29.87
N ASN A 153 -12.61 -9.70 -31.05
CA ASN A 153 -11.60 -9.62 -32.11
C ASN A 153 -10.55 -8.54 -31.78
N MET A 154 -9.72 -8.78 -30.77
CA MET A 154 -8.69 -7.86 -30.33
C MET A 154 -7.40 -8.02 -31.15
N PRO A 155 -6.64 -6.93 -31.39
CA PRO A 155 -5.33 -7.03 -32.03
C PRO A 155 -4.38 -7.93 -31.24
N GLU A 156 -3.57 -8.73 -31.95
CA GLU A 156 -2.66 -9.71 -31.35
C GLU A 156 -1.67 -9.09 -30.36
N PHE A 157 -1.17 -7.88 -30.63
CA PHE A 157 -0.27 -7.18 -29.71
C PHE A 157 -0.96 -6.81 -28.38
N ILE A 158 -2.28 -6.62 -28.35
CA ILE A 158 -3.03 -6.41 -27.10
C ILE A 158 -3.17 -7.74 -26.36
N ILE A 159 -3.47 -8.84 -27.06
CA ILE A 159 -3.57 -10.17 -26.46
C ILE A 159 -2.22 -10.58 -25.83
N LYS A 160 -1.12 -10.32 -26.52
CA LYS A 160 0.24 -10.53 -26.00
C LYS A 160 0.47 -9.78 -24.68
N ASP A 161 0.07 -8.51 -24.61
CA ASP A 161 0.25 -7.72 -23.40
C ASP A 161 -0.70 -8.14 -22.26
N VAL A 162 -1.91 -8.57 -22.58
CA VAL A 162 -2.82 -9.16 -21.59
C VAL A 162 -2.24 -10.47 -21.02
N LYS A 163 -1.70 -11.37 -21.86
CA LYS A 163 -1.02 -12.58 -21.40
C LYS A 163 0.13 -12.27 -20.44
N TRP A 164 0.94 -11.27 -20.78
CA TRP A 164 2.02 -10.80 -19.90
C TRP A 164 1.49 -10.30 -18.55
N GLN A 165 0.44 -9.48 -18.55
CA GLN A 165 -0.21 -8.99 -17.32
C GLN A 165 -0.73 -10.15 -16.45
N TYR A 166 -1.33 -11.18 -17.05
CA TYR A 166 -1.82 -12.38 -16.34
C TYR A 166 -0.70 -13.32 -15.84
N GLY A 167 0.57 -13.04 -16.14
CA GLY A 167 1.69 -13.92 -15.80
C GLY A 167 1.65 -15.26 -16.54
N ASP A 168 1.16 -15.26 -17.77
CA ASP A 168 1.03 -16.46 -18.62
C ASP A 168 2.38 -17.18 -18.75
N GLY A 169 2.45 -18.43 -18.29
CA GLY A 169 3.67 -19.25 -18.28
C GLY A 169 4.57 -19.08 -17.05
N GLU A 170 4.28 -18.13 -16.14
CA GLU A 170 5.02 -17.92 -14.88
C GLU A 170 4.22 -18.46 -13.69
N TYR A 171 3.04 -17.87 -13.49
CA TYR A 171 2.11 -18.17 -12.40
C TYR A 171 0.63 -18.15 -12.83
N GLY A 172 0.35 -17.77 -14.08
CA GLY A 172 -0.97 -17.82 -14.69
C GLY A 172 -1.01 -18.70 -15.94
N ASN A 173 -2.24 -19.00 -16.38
CA ASN A 173 -2.49 -19.70 -17.63
C ASN A 173 -3.67 -19.03 -18.33
N PHE A 174 -3.37 -18.19 -19.31
CA PHE A 174 -4.38 -17.43 -20.03
C PHE A 174 -5.24 -18.31 -20.93
N ASP A 175 -4.70 -19.45 -21.38
CA ASP A 175 -5.39 -20.37 -22.28
C ASP A 175 -6.41 -21.24 -21.53
N ASP A 176 -6.21 -21.49 -20.24
CA ASP A 176 -7.24 -21.99 -19.33
C ASP A 176 -8.21 -20.86 -18.95
N ILE A 177 -9.51 -21.07 -19.13
CA ILE A 177 -10.54 -20.07 -18.80
C ILE A 177 -10.85 -20.00 -17.31
N LYS A 178 -10.33 -20.93 -16.49
CA LYS A 178 -10.52 -20.92 -15.04
C LYS A 178 -9.80 -19.74 -14.38
N GLN A 179 -10.29 -19.35 -13.22
CA GLN A 179 -9.68 -18.32 -12.38
C GLN A 179 -8.34 -18.77 -11.81
N GLU A 180 -7.35 -17.88 -11.82
CA GLU A 180 -6.12 -18.06 -11.06
C GLU A 180 -6.33 -17.84 -9.55
N ARG A 181 -5.44 -18.45 -8.75
CA ARG A 181 -5.40 -18.27 -7.29
C ARG A 181 -5.24 -16.81 -6.86
N TRP A 182 -4.64 -15.95 -7.69
CA TRP A 182 -4.50 -14.52 -7.41
C TRP A 182 -5.75 -13.68 -7.75
N ASN A 183 -6.72 -14.24 -8.48
CA ASN A 183 -7.90 -13.51 -8.97
C ASN A 183 -9.22 -14.27 -8.73
N ARG A 184 -9.33 -15.00 -7.63
CA ARG A 184 -10.57 -15.70 -7.30
C ARG A 184 -11.68 -14.71 -6.99
N ASN A 185 -12.91 -15.17 -7.13
CA ASN A 185 -14.06 -14.41 -6.67
C ASN A 185 -15.16 -15.28 -6.07
N THR A 186 -16.04 -14.63 -5.32
CA THR A 186 -17.19 -15.28 -4.70
C THR A 186 -18.25 -15.67 -5.72
N ILE A 187 -19.11 -16.61 -5.34
CA ILE A 187 -20.36 -16.89 -6.08
C ILE A 187 -21.12 -15.56 -6.28
N LYS A 188 -21.70 -15.38 -7.48
CA LYS A 188 -22.38 -14.14 -7.89
C LYS A 188 -23.38 -13.65 -6.83
N GLY A 189 -23.19 -12.41 -6.38
CA GLY A 189 -24.04 -11.76 -5.38
C GLY A 189 -23.79 -12.16 -3.92
N LYS A 190 -22.84 -13.07 -3.64
CA LYS A 190 -22.51 -13.50 -2.28
C LYS A 190 -21.77 -12.40 -1.52
N VAL A 191 -22.37 -11.99 -0.40
CA VAL A 191 -21.76 -11.14 0.62
C VAL A 191 -20.88 -12.01 1.51
N ILE A 192 -19.70 -11.51 1.89
CA ILE A 192 -18.89 -12.12 2.95
C ILE A 192 -19.23 -11.40 4.25
N GLU A 193 -19.76 -12.15 5.22
CA GLU A 193 -20.28 -11.62 6.46
C GLU A 193 -19.15 -11.06 7.37
N PRO A 194 -19.40 -10.00 8.18
CA PRO A 194 -18.38 -9.38 9.04
C PRO A 194 -17.61 -10.36 9.93
N GLU A 195 -18.28 -11.39 10.45
CA GLU A 195 -17.69 -12.42 11.30
C GLU A 195 -16.63 -13.28 10.61
N LYS A 196 -16.61 -13.31 9.28
CA LYS A 196 -15.60 -14.01 8.47
C LYS A 196 -14.37 -13.14 8.21
N LEU A 197 -14.35 -11.88 8.65
CA LEU A 197 -13.31 -10.91 8.33
C LEU A 197 -12.36 -10.73 9.52
N THR A 198 -11.07 -10.91 9.26
CA THR A 198 -9.99 -10.62 10.23
C THR A 198 -8.99 -9.65 9.59
N LYS A 199 -8.72 -8.51 10.24
CA LYS A 199 -7.76 -7.52 9.74
C LYS A 199 -6.34 -8.09 9.80
N VAL A 200 -5.60 -7.98 8.70
CA VAL A 200 -4.18 -8.36 8.68
C VAL A 200 -3.34 -7.15 9.07
N ILE A 201 -2.42 -7.35 10.01
CA ILE A 201 -1.50 -6.32 10.50
C ILE A 201 -0.04 -6.77 10.39
N SER A 202 0.88 -5.80 10.39
CA SER A 202 2.31 -6.03 10.52
C SER A 202 2.65 -6.63 11.89
N GLU A 203 3.87 -7.12 12.06
CA GLU A 203 4.36 -7.58 13.37
C GLU A 203 4.37 -6.46 14.42
N LYS A 204 4.35 -5.20 13.97
CA LYS A 204 4.33 -4.01 14.83
C LYS A 204 2.93 -3.41 14.99
N GLY A 205 1.91 -3.99 14.35
CA GLY A 205 0.52 -3.53 14.43
C GLY A 205 0.12 -2.52 13.35
N ASP A 206 0.95 -2.28 12.34
CA ASP A 206 0.60 -1.42 11.21
C ASP A 206 -0.43 -2.11 10.30
N VAL A 207 -1.48 -1.38 9.91
CA VAL A 207 -2.59 -1.90 9.10
C VAL A 207 -2.36 -1.68 7.60
N ASP A 208 -1.39 -0.84 7.19
CA ASP A 208 -1.11 -0.66 5.77
C ASP A 208 -0.56 -1.91 5.10
N ALA A 209 -1.04 -2.13 3.89
CA ALA A 209 -0.55 -3.19 3.02
C ALA A 209 0.92 -3.02 2.67
N LEU A 210 1.43 -1.79 2.58
CA LEU A 210 2.85 -1.53 2.28
C LEU A 210 3.77 -2.25 3.28
N THR A 211 3.55 -2.02 4.58
CA THR A 211 4.37 -2.62 5.64
C THR A 211 4.18 -4.13 5.69
N VAL A 212 2.94 -4.62 5.62
CA VAL A 212 2.63 -6.06 5.60
C VAL A 212 3.34 -6.78 4.45
N VAL A 213 3.29 -6.20 3.24
CA VAL A 213 3.91 -6.78 2.05
C VAL A 213 5.42 -6.82 2.19
N ILE A 214 6.07 -5.71 2.60
CA ILE A 214 7.53 -5.66 2.75
C ILE A 214 8.01 -6.70 3.75
N GLU A 215 7.38 -6.79 4.92
CA GLU A 215 7.78 -7.71 5.99
C GLU A 215 7.72 -9.17 5.54
N GLN A 216 6.66 -9.57 4.83
CA GLN A 216 6.52 -10.95 4.39
C GLN A 216 7.30 -11.27 3.13
N TYR A 217 7.47 -10.31 2.23
CA TYR A 217 8.27 -10.52 1.02
C TYR A 217 9.73 -10.82 1.36
N GLU A 218 10.26 -10.22 2.43
CA GLU A 218 11.61 -10.54 2.93
C GLU A 218 11.75 -12.01 3.35
N ARG A 219 10.69 -12.60 3.90
CA ARG A 219 10.64 -13.99 4.38
C ARG A 219 10.23 -14.98 3.29
N TYR A 220 9.80 -14.49 2.13
CA TYR A 220 9.30 -15.30 1.03
C TYR A 220 10.42 -16.06 0.32
N ASP A 221 10.10 -17.25 -0.19
CA ASP A 221 11.04 -18.16 -0.82
C ASP A 221 11.67 -17.57 -2.10
N ASN A 222 12.97 -17.80 -2.32
CA ASN A 222 13.70 -17.14 -3.41
C ASN A 222 13.30 -17.66 -4.79
N ASP A 223 13.04 -18.96 -4.95
CA ASP A 223 12.63 -19.53 -6.24
C ASP A 223 11.25 -18.97 -6.65
N SER A 224 10.42 -18.68 -5.66
CA SER A 224 9.11 -18.05 -5.84
C SER A 224 9.21 -16.56 -6.23
N LYS A 225 10.29 -15.87 -5.86
CA LYS A 225 10.53 -14.45 -6.23
C LYS A 225 10.94 -14.26 -7.67
N GLU A 226 11.64 -15.24 -8.27
CA GLU A 226 12.11 -15.13 -9.66
C GLU A 226 10.95 -14.93 -10.65
N LYS A 227 9.80 -15.55 -10.36
CA LYS A 227 8.56 -15.42 -11.15
C LYS A 227 7.80 -14.10 -10.91
N LEU A 228 8.22 -13.33 -9.92
CA LEU A 228 7.56 -12.10 -9.46
C LEU A 228 8.52 -10.93 -9.58
N LYS A 229 9.11 -10.77 -10.77
CA LYS A 229 10.13 -9.76 -11.02
C LYS A 229 9.60 -8.35 -10.79
N GLU A 230 8.41 -8.02 -11.29
CA GLU A 230 7.83 -6.69 -11.14
C GLU A 230 7.52 -6.35 -9.68
N LEU A 231 7.07 -7.34 -8.89
CA LEU A 231 6.90 -7.18 -7.46
C LEU A 231 8.25 -7.00 -6.74
N SER A 232 9.29 -7.76 -7.13
CA SER A 232 10.64 -7.59 -6.57
C SER A 232 11.14 -6.17 -6.75
N ASP A 233 11.00 -5.63 -7.97
CA ASP A 233 11.42 -4.29 -8.32
C ASP A 233 10.61 -3.23 -7.52
N LEU A 234 9.29 -3.42 -7.37
CA LEU A 234 8.44 -2.58 -6.53
C LEU A 234 8.87 -2.61 -5.06
N VAL A 235 9.13 -3.79 -4.49
CA VAL A 235 9.51 -3.93 -3.07
C VAL A 235 10.85 -3.23 -2.81
N ASN A 236 11.82 -3.37 -3.72
CA ASN A 236 13.10 -2.68 -3.63
C ASN A 236 12.91 -1.16 -3.68
N TYR A 237 12.12 -0.66 -4.63
CA TYR A 237 11.78 0.76 -4.71
C TYR A 237 11.15 1.27 -3.40
N CYS A 238 10.16 0.56 -2.86
CA CYS A 238 9.50 0.92 -1.61
C CYS A 238 10.48 1.00 -0.44
N LYS A 239 11.41 0.04 -0.32
CA LYS A 239 12.44 0.03 0.74
C LYS A 239 13.38 1.23 0.63
N GLU A 240 13.83 1.56 -0.58
CA GLU A 240 14.66 2.73 -0.84
C GLU A 240 13.92 4.02 -0.50
N LYS A 241 12.67 4.16 -0.94
CA LYS A 241 11.83 5.32 -0.66
C LYS A 241 11.60 5.53 0.84
N ILE A 242 11.31 4.47 1.59
CA ILE A 242 11.16 4.52 3.05
C ILE A 242 12.47 4.98 3.71
N ARG A 243 13.63 4.54 3.21
CA ARG A 243 14.94 4.97 3.72
C ARG A 243 15.17 6.46 3.46
N GLU A 244 14.89 6.92 2.25
CA GLU A 244 15.00 8.34 1.88
C GLU A 244 14.09 9.22 2.75
N GLU A 245 12.83 8.86 2.92
CA GLU A 245 11.89 9.59 3.77
C GLU A 245 12.36 9.66 5.24
N LYS A 246 12.94 8.57 5.76
CA LYS A 246 13.52 8.55 7.12
C LYS A 246 14.70 9.50 7.24
N ASP A 247 15.58 9.56 6.24
CA ASP A 247 16.76 10.42 6.27
C ASP A 247 16.38 11.91 6.09
N ILE A 248 15.38 12.22 5.26
CA ILE A 248 14.76 13.54 5.16
C ILE A 248 14.17 13.95 6.52
N ARG A 249 13.40 13.06 7.16
CA ARG A 249 12.79 13.34 8.47
C ARG A 249 13.84 13.61 9.55
N LYS A 250 14.92 12.81 9.60
CA LYS A 250 16.05 13.06 10.53
C LYS A 250 16.70 14.42 10.28
N THR A 251 16.93 14.77 9.01
CA THR A 251 17.51 16.05 8.63
C THR A 251 16.62 17.21 9.05
N LEU A 252 15.31 17.10 8.83
CA LEU A 252 14.34 18.12 9.24
C LEU A 252 14.27 18.26 10.76
N ILE A 253 14.25 17.15 11.51
CA ILE A 253 14.27 17.16 12.98
C ILE A 253 15.53 17.86 13.49
N ARG A 254 16.69 17.58 12.89
CA ARG A 254 17.95 18.25 13.24
C ARG A 254 17.89 19.75 12.97
N GLN A 255 17.41 20.16 11.80
CA GLN A 255 17.25 21.58 11.46
C GLN A 255 16.28 22.30 12.43
N ILE A 256 15.20 21.63 12.84
CA ILE A 256 14.27 22.16 13.84
C ILE A 256 14.96 22.29 15.20
N TYR A 257 15.67 21.25 15.64
CA TYR A 257 16.39 21.26 16.90
C TYR A 257 17.44 22.38 16.96
N ASP A 258 18.24 22.55 15.90
CA ASP A 258 19.25 23.60 15.81
C ASP A 258 18.61 25.00 15.91
N LYS A 259 17.48 25.24 15.23
CA LYS A 259 16.72 26.49 15.35
C LYS A 259 16.20 26.75 16.77
N PHE A 260 15.67 25.74 17.45
CA PHE A 260 15.18 25.90 18.82
C PHE A 260 16.32 26.13 19.82
N LYS A 261 17.47 25.49 19.60
CA LYS A 261 18.68 25.75 20.39
C LYS A 261 19.15 27.20 20.22
N ASP A 262 19.16 27.72 19.00
CA ASP A 262 19.50 29.13 18.74
C ASP A 262 18.52 30.08 19.44
N ILE A 263 17.22 29.78 19.45
CA ILE A 263 16.21 30.57 20.18
C ILE A 263 16.45 30.54 21.70
N GLU A 264 16.78 29.38 22.26
CA GLU A 264 17.07 29.27 23.69
C GLU A 264 18.35 30.03 24.06
N GLN A 265 19.39 29.95 23.23
CA GLN A 265 20.61 30.74 23.37
C GLN A 265 20.34 32.25 23.25
N MET A 266 19.53 32.68 22.28
CA MET A 266 19.13 34.09 22.16
C MET A 266 18.39 34.59 23.40
N ARG A 267 17.45 33.80 23.97
CA ARG A 267 16.76 34.15 25.22
C ARG A 267 17.71 34.30 26.41
N ILE A 268 18.76 33.49 26.47
CA ILE A 268 19.79 33.60 27.52
C ILE A 268 20.57 34.90 27.34
N VAL A 269 20.94 35.25 26.10
CA VAL A 269 21.62 36.51 25.80
C VAL A 269 20.72 37.71 26.12
N GLU A 270 19.45 37.70 25.71
CA GLU A 270 18.47 38.75 26.04
C GLU A 270 18.34 38.96 27.55
N LYS A 271 18.18 37.88 28.33
CA LYS A 271 18.12 37.97 29.80
C LYS A 271 19.41 38.52 30.41
N THR A 272 20.54 38.21 29.81
CA THR A 272 21.85 38.72 30.28
C THR A 272 21.95 40.22 29.99
N LEU A 273 21.58 40.64 28.78
CA LEU A 273 21.53 42.05 28.38
C LEU A 273 20.55 42.86 29.24
N GLU A 274 19.33 42.36 29.48
CA GLU A 274 18.34 43.02 30.37
C GLU A 274 18.86 43.18 31.81
N ASN A 275 19.58 42.18 32.33
CA ASN A 275 20.14 42.24 33.67
C ASN A 275 21.30 43.23 33.76
N ASP A 276 22.12 43.33 32.71
CA ASP A 276 23.22 44.28 32.64
C ASP A 276 22.72 45.71 32.47
N GLU A 277 21.67 45.94 31.67
CA GLU A 277 20.98 47.24 31.57
C GLU A 277 20.39 47.69 32.91
N LYS A 278 19.73 46.78 33.65
CA LYS A 278 19.19 47.09 34.99
C LYS A 278 20.29 47.48 35.98
N LYS A 279 21.46 46.82 35.93
CA LYS A 279 22.60 47.16 36.80
C LYS A 279 23.17 48.55 36.47
N LEU A 280 23.29 48.87 35.18
CA LEU A 280 23.76 50.19 34.73
C LEU A 280 22.82 51.31 35.20
N MET A 281 21.50 51.14 35.05
CA MET A 281 20.52 52.12 35.54
C MET A 281 20.53 52.32 37.06
N VAL A 282 20.83 51.28 37.84
CA VAL A 282 20.97 51.38 39.30
C VAL A 282 22.26 52.12 39.67
N GLN A 283 23.33 51.91 38.91
CA GLN A 283 24.62 52.55 39.12
C GLN A 283 24.57 54.04 38.78
N ASP A 284 23.88 54.41 37.69
CA ASP A 284 23.65 55.80 37.28
C ASP A 284 22.79 56.56 38.29
N LYS A 285 21.70 55.96 38.81
CA LYS A 285 20.91 56.55 39.91
C LYS A 285 21.74 56.76 41.18
N SER A 286 22.60 55.80 41.53
CA SER A 286 23.48 55.95 42.70
C SER A 286 24.55 57.04 42.52
N ASN A 287 24.88 57.38 41.28
CA ASN A 287 25.82 58.46 40.95
C ASN A 287 25.10 59.83 40.92
N GLU A 288 23.87 59.91 40.40
CA GLU A 288 23.02 61.11 40.49
C GLU A 288 22.68 61.47 41.95
N ASP A 289 22.41 60.47 42.80
CA ASP A 289 22.17 60.69 44.23
C ASP A 289 23.42 61.21 44.97
N LYS A 290 24.62 60.81 44.54
CA LYS A 290 25.90 61.28 45.09
C LYS A 290 26.29 62.68 44.61
N GLU A 291 25.99 63.04 43.36
CA GLU A 291 26.23 64.40 42.86
C GLU A 291 25.28 65.43 43.52
N ASN A 292 24.05 65.02 43.85
CA ASN A 292 23.09 65.86 44.58
C ASN A 292 23.45 66.08 46.07
N GLU A 293 24.28 65.23 46.68
CA GLU A 293 24.78 65.42 48.06
C GLU A 293 26.00 66.35 48.14
N ILE A 294 26.76 66.54 47.06
CA ILE A 294 27.98 67.37 47.04
C ILE A 294 27.66 68.84 46.73
N GLY A 295 26.44 69.15 46.25
CA GLY A 295 25.99 70.49 45.87
C GLY A 295 25.20 71.29 46.93
N ARG A 296 25.18 70.87 48.21
CA ARG A 296 24.51 71.60 49.30
C ARG A 296 25.46 72.12 50.36
#